data_AF-A0A519VXC6-F1
#
_entry.id   AF-A0A519VXC6-F1
#
_cell.length_a   1.000
_cell.length_b   1.000
_cell.length_c   1.000
_cell.angle_alpha   90.00
_cell.angle_beta   90.00
_cell.angle_gamma   90.00
#
_symmetry.space_group_name_H-M   'P 1'
#
loop_
_entity.id
_entity.type
_entity.pdbx_description
1 polymer ?
#
loop_
_entity_poly.entity_id
_entity_poly.type
_entity_poly.pdbx_seq_one_letter_code
_entity_poly.pdbx_strand_id
1 'polypeptide(L)'
;MKGIIKKNAEALTLELDWLAKVIDISVKKHFGQETEYKSIYDIQPPDVTFDESFYAEVLKRDQTSIPERIVLLLALAPHIKPEMLDVFLIRNEKLDKNFTEFGGVKDIRNNGFIPTGETAAFILAMNNLASRFDLFNLFCEDHYFSKRNILHIVKPKSYEPYLSGALVLSLEYLSYLTVGLSKFTAVHSDY
;
A
#
# COMPACT_ATOMS: atom_id res chain seq x y z
N MET A 1 -9.87 5.95 -24.39
CA MET A 1 -10.30 5.91 -22.97
C MET A 1 -10.79 4.54 -22.50
N LYS A 2 -11.81 3.90 -23.11
CA LYS A 2 -12.26 2.57 -22.62
C LYS A 2 -11.15 1.49 -22.58
N GLY A 3 -10.23 1.51 -23.56
CA GLY A 3 -9.11 0.58 -23.60
C GLY A 3 -8.07 0.77 -22.48
N ILE A 4 -7.83 2.00 -22.02
CA ILE A 4 -6.82 2.25 -20.97
C ILE A 4 -7.34 1.86 -19.59
N ILE A 5 -8.63 2.10 -19.30
CA ILE A 5 -9.26 1.66 -18.04
C ILE A 5 -9.18 0.14 -17.92
N LYS A 6 -9.43 -0.59 -19.01
CA LYS A 6 -9.32 -2.05 -19.03
C LYS A 6 -7.90 -2.51 -18.71
N LYS A 7 -6.89 -1.92 -19.37
CA LYS A 7 -5.47 -2.24 -19.11
C LYS A 7 -5.06 -1.94 -17.67
N ASN A 8 -5.47 -0.79 -17.13
CA ASN A 8 -5.22 -0.44 -15.74
C ASN A 8 -5.85 -1.44 -14.77
N ALA A 9 -7.10 -1.82 -15.01
CA ALA A 9 -7.79 -2.79 -14.17
C ALA A 9 -7.14 -4.18 -14.23
N GLU A 10 -6.75 -4.66 -15.42
CA GLU A 10 -6.03 -5.93 -15.60
C GLU A 10 -4.69 -5.92 -14.86
N ALA A 11 -3.88 -4.87 -15.04
CA ALA A 11 -2.62 -4.71 -14.33
C ALA A 11 -2.83 -4.71 -12.81
N LEU A 12 -3.68 -3.82 -12.29
CA LEU A 12 -3.93 -3.68 -10.86
C LEU A 12 -4.54 -4.94 -10.24
N THR A 13 -5.26 -5.76 -11.01
CA THR A 13 -5.76 -7.05 -10.53
C THR A 13 -4.60 -8.00 -10.23
N LEU A 14 -3.66 -8.15 -11.16
CA LEU A 14 -2.47 -8.99 -10.97
C LEU A 14 -1.59 -8.49 -9.82
N GLU A 15 -1.45 -7.16 -9.71
CA GLU A 15 -0.70 -6.54 -8.62
C GLU A 15 -1.33 -6.78 -7.25
N LEU A 16 -2.64 -6.60 -7.14
CA LEU A 16 -3.35 -6.79 -5.89
C LEU A 16 -3.36 -8.27 -5.49
N ASP A 17 -3.47 -9.19 -6.44
CA ASP A 17 -3.33 -10.62 -6.16
C ASP A 17 -1.93 -10.99 -5.69
N TRP A 18 -0.89 -10.33 -6.22
CA TRP A 18 0.48 -10.46 -5.71
C TRP A 18 0.61 -9.88 -4.29
N LEU A 19 0.10 -8.66 -4.05
CA LEU A 19 0.10 -8.04 -2.72
C LEU A 19 -0.66 -8.92 -1.70
N ALA A 20 -1.79 -9.52 -2.07
CA ALA A 20 -2.55 -10.41 -1.20
C ALA A 20 -1.71 -11.60 -0.73
N LYS A 21 -0.90 -12.20 -1.63
CA LYS A 21 0.05 -13.27 -1.28
C LYS A 21 1.15 -12.76 -0.34
N VAL A 22 1.70 -11.57 -0.61
CA VAL A 22 2.70 -10.95 0.28
C VAL A 22 2.13 -10.73 1.68
N ILE A 23 0.90 -10.24 1.79
CA ILE A 23 0.20 -10.03 3.07
C ILE A 23 -0.04 -11.36 3.78
N ASP A 24 -0.59 -12.36 3.08
CA ASP A 24 -0.85 -13.69 3.63
C ASP A 24 0.41 -14.32 4.23
N ILE A 25 1.52 -14.29 3.48
CA ILE A 25 2.81 -14.81 3.96
C ILE A 25 3.31 -14.02 5.18
N SER A 26 3.17 -12.70 5.18
CA SER A 26 3.60 -11.85 6.31
C SER A 26 2.82 -12.17 7.58
N VAL A 27 1.49 -12.30 7.47
CA VAL A 27 0.58 -12.64 8.57
C VAL A 27 0.83 -14.07 9.08
N LYS A 28 0.96 -15.05 8.18
CA LYS A 28 1.27 -16.44 8.55
C LYS A 28 2.61 -16.55 9.27
N LYS A 29 3.64 -15.85 8.78
CA LYS A 29 4.95 -15.80 9.45
C LYS A 29 4.87 -15.17 10.82
N HIS A 30 4.09 -14.09 10.99
CA HIS A 30 3.87 -13.48 12.30
C HIS A 30 3.26 -14.47 13.31
N PHE A 31 2.30 -15.28 12.88
CA PHE A 31 1.68 -16.32 13.71
C PHE A 31 2.46 -17.65 13.79
N GLY A 32 3.66 -17.73 13.22
CA GLY A 32 4.48 -18.94 13.23
C GLY A 32 3.89 -20.10 12.42
N GLN A 33 3.02 -19.81 11.46
CA GLN A 33 2.42 -20.82 10.58
C GLN A 33 3.37 -21.20 9.43
N GLU A 34 3.22 -22.41 8.91
CA GLU A 34 3.96 -22.84 7.72
C GLU A 34 3.54 -22.01 6.50
N THR A 35 4.54 -21.70 5.66
CA THR A 35 4.38 -20.84 4.48
C THR A 35 5.11 -21.45 3.30
N GLU A 36 4.59 -21.22 2.10
CA GLU A 36 5.21 -21.65 0.83
C GLU A 36 6.55 -20.95 0.60
N TYR A 37 6.70 -19.70 1.07
CA TYR A 37 7.86 -18.85 0.85
C TYR A 37 8.52 -18.46 2.17
N LYS A 38 9.86 -18.46 2.21
CA LYS A 38 10.62 -18.04 3.40
C LYS A 38 10.67 -16.52 3.52
N SER A 39 10.59 -15.82 2.39
CA SER A 39 10.67 -14.37 2.29
C SER A 39 9.60 -13.83 1.37
N ILE A 40 9.11 -12.62 1.65
CA ILE A 40 8.23 -11.90 0.72
C ILE A 40 8.95 -11.61 -0.62
N TYR A 41 10.29 -11.54 -0.60
CA TYR A 41 11.12 -11.33 -1.78
C TYR A 41 11.24 -12.57 -2.67
N ASP A 42 10.82 -13.74 -2.19
CA ASP A 42 10.77 -14.96 -3.01
C ASP A 42 9.54 -14.98 -3.93
N ILE A 43 8.52 -14.18 -3.60
CA ILE A 43 7.26 -14.08 -4.35
C ILE A 43 7.49 -13.18 -5.56
N GLN A 44 7.51 -13.77 -6.74
CA GLN A 44 7.74 -13.02 -7.98
C GLN A 44 6.61 -12.01 -8.22
N PRO A 45 6.92 -10.71 -8.36
CA PRO A 45 5.91 -9.73 -8.74
C PRO A 45 5.51 -9.92 -10.21
N PRO A 46 4.33 -9.43 -10.62
CA PRO A 46 3.93 -9.47 -12.03
C PRO A 46 4.96 -8.77 -12.94
N ASP A 47 5.25 -9.39 -14.08
CA ASP A 47 6.12 -8.77 -15.10
C ASP A 47 5.36 -7.66 -15.83
N VAL A 48 5.93 -6.45 -15.81
CA VAL A 48 5.36 -5.24 -16.42
C VAL A 48 6.10 -4.80 -17.69
N THR A 49 7.03 -5.61 -18.20
CA THR A 49 7.88 -5.28 -19.36
C THR A 49 7.05 -4.83 -20.56
N PHE A 50 6.01 -5.59 -20.91
CA PHE A 50 5.10 -5.30 -22.02
C PHE A 50 3.75 -4.74 -21.57
N ASP A 51 3.63 -4.36 -20.29
CA ASP A 51 2.41 -3.75 -19.78
C ASP A 51 2.35 -2.27 -20.18
N GLU A 52 1.23 -1.88 -20.79
CA GLU A 52 0.93 -0.53 -21.28
C GLU A 52 -0.05 0.22 -20.35
N SER A 53 -0.29 -0.29 -19.15
CA SER A 53 -1.05 0.39 -18.10
C SER A 53 -0.29 1.59 -17.53
N PHE A 54 -1.02 2.57 -16.98
CA PHE A 54 -0.39 3.71 -16.30
C PHE A 54 0.34 3.29 -15.02
N TYR A 55 -0.07 2.18 -14.40
CA TYR A 55 0.66 1.60 -13.29
C TYR A 55 2.04 1.11 -13.72
N ALA A 56 2.13 0.32 -14.80
CA ALA A 56 3.40 -0.12 -15.35
C ALA A 56 4.28 1.05 -15.81
N GLU A 57 3.69 2.12 -16.35
CA GLU A 57 4.42 3.34 -16.68
C GLU A 57 5.13 3.95 -15.46
N VAL A 58 4.42 4.08 -14.33
CA VAL A 58 5.01 4.59 -13.07
C VAL A 58 6.15 3.69 -12.60
N LEU A 59 5.94 2.36 -12.58
CA LEU A 59 6.98 1.43 -12.15
C LEU A 59 8.25 1.51 -13.01
N LYS A 60 8.08 1.60 -14.33
CA LYS A 60 9.21 1.69 -15.28
C LYS A 60 9.92 3.04 -15.19
N ARG A 61 9.16 4.13 -15.09
CA ARG A 61 9.69 5.50 -15.01
C ARG A 61 10.58 5.70 -13.79
N ASP A 62 10.11 5.27 -12.62
CA ASP A 62 10.80 5.50 -11.35
C ASP A 62 11.65 4.30 -10.89
N GLN A 63 11.82 3.29 -11.75
CA GLN A 63 12.58 2.06 -11.47
C GLN A 63 12.17 1.41 -10.14
N THR A 64 10.86 1.33 -9.93
CA THR A 64 10.26 0.98 -8.64
C THR A 64 10.67 -0.42 -8.17
N SER A 65 11.30 -0.47 -6.99
CA SER A 65 11.71 -1.66 -6.28
C SER A 65 10.52 -2.40 -5.64
N ILE A 66 10.75 -3.63 -5.16
CA ILE A 66 9.72 -4.43 -4.48
C ILE A 66 9.13 -3.70 -3.25
N PRO A 67 9.93 -3.12 -2.33
CA PRO A 67 9.40 -2.38 -1.19
C PRO A 67 8.51 -1.20 -1.59
N GLU A 68 8.96 -0.40 -2.57
CA GLU A 68 8.21 0.74 -3.07
C GLU A 68 6.90 0.31 -3.75
N ARG A 69 6.93 -0.79 -4.51
CA ARG A 69 5.74 -1.37 -5.15
C ARG A 69 4.69 -1.81 -4.13
N ILE A 70 5.14 -2.47 -3.04
CA ILE A 70 4.26 -2.85 -1.92
C ILE A 70 3.63 -1.62 -1.28
N VAL A 71 4.44 -0.59 -0.98
CA VAL A 71 3.94 0.67 -0.39
C VAL A 71 2.92 1.35 -1.30
N LEU A 72 3.18 1.41 -2.60
CA LEU A 72 2.25 1.98 -3.57
C LEU A 72 0.92 1.22 -3.61
N LEU A 73 0.97 -0.11 -3.62
CA LEU A 73 -0.23 -0.95 -3.63
C LEU A 73 -1.00 -0.89 -2.31
N LEU A 74 -0.33 -0.79 -1.16
CA LEU A 74 -0.99 -0.55 0.12
C LEU A 74 -1.75 0.78 0.14
N ALA A 75 -1.19 1.83 -0.46
CA ALA A 75 -1.88 3.12 -0.59
C ALA A 75 -3.07 3.06 -1.56
N LEU A 76 -3.01 2.20 -2.58
CA LEU A 76 -4.08 1.99 -3.56
C LEU A 76 -5.21 1.10 -3.05
N ALA A 77 -4.90 0.07 -2.25
CA ALA A 77 -5.83 -0.99 -1.86
C ALA A 77 -7.14 -0.48 -1.24
N PRO A 78 -7.16 0.52 -0.33
CA PRO A 78 -8.41 1.06 0.23
C PRO A 78 -9.39 1.61 -0.81
N HIS A 79 -8.89 2.01 -1.99
CA HIS A 79 -9.70 2.61 -3.05
C HIS A 79 -10.23 1.60 -4.07
N ILE A 80 -9.58 0.43 -4.19
CA ILE A 80 -9.85 -0.53 -5.27
C ILE A 80 -10.43 -1.84 -4.72
N LYS A 81 -9.86 -2.34 -3.63
CA LYS A 81 -10.19 -3.65 -3.05
C LYS A 81 -10.04 -3.60 -1.51
N PRO A 82 -10.83 -2.75 -0.83
CA PRO A 82 -10.66 -2.48 0.59
C PRO A 82 -10.80 -3.73 1.46
N GLU A 83 -11.64 -4.69 1.08
CA GLU A 83 -11.87 -5.94 1.79
C GLU A 83 -10.61 -6.84 1.87
N MET A 84 -9.63 -6.64 0.99
CA MET A 84 -8.34 -7.35 1.07
C MET A 84 -7.59 -7.05 2.37
N LEU A 85 -7.83 -5.87 2.95
CA LEU A 85 -7.12 -5.40 4.13
C LEU A 85 -7.77 -5.85 5.45
N ASP A 86 -8.94 -6.50 5.39
CA ASP A 86 -9.66 -6.97 6.58
C ASP A 86 -8.86 -8.00 7.39
N VAL A 87 -7.88 -8.66 6.77
CA VAL A 87 -6.91 -9.54 7.45
C VAL A 87 -6.13 -8.82 8.56
N PHE A 88 -5.97 -7.50 8.49
CA PHE A 88 -5.32 -6.71 9.54
C PHE A 88 -6.26 -6.32 10.69
N LEU A 89 -7.56 -6.59 10.57
CA LEU A 89 -8.56 -6.36 11.62
C LEU A 89 -8.66 -7.54 12.61
N ILE A 90 -7.82 -8.57 12.46
CA ILE A 90 -7.75 -9.70 13.39
C ILE A 90 -7.45 -9.18 14.81
N ARG A 91 -8.27 -9.60 15.77
CA ARG A 91 -8.12 -9.24 17.18
C ARG A 91 -7.22 -10.24 17.88
N ASN A 92 -6.38 -9.72 18.78
CA ASN A 92 -5.69 -10.55 19.75
C ASN A 92 -6.67 -10.95 20.85
N GLU A 93 -7.14 -12.20 20.82
CA GLU A 93 -8.14 -12.73 21.76
C GLU A 93 -7.73 -12.61 23.23
N LYS A 94 -6.42 -12.64 23.53
CA LYS A 94 -5.91 -12.54 24.91
C LYS A 94 -5.97 -11.12 25.47
N LEU A 95 -5.84 -10.11 24.61
CA LEU A 95 -5.76 -8.69 24.99
C LEU A 95 -7.02 -7.90 24.62
N ASP A 96 -7.97 -8.53 23.91
CA ASP A 96 -9.19 -7.93 23.34
C ASP A 96 -8.91 -6.67 22.50
N LYS A 97 -7.74 -6.61 21.86
CA LYS A 97 -7.26 -5.46 21.07
C LYS A 97 -6.69 -5.92 19.73
N ASN A 98 -6.66 -5.02 18.75
CA ASN A 98 -5.94 -5.26 17.50
C ASN A 98 -4.43 -5.35 17.77
N PHE A 99 -3.71 -6.07 16.91
CA PHE A 99 -2.26 -6.11 16.96
C PHE A 99 -1.70 -4.74 16.57
N THR A 100 -1.02 -4.08 17.51
CA THR A 100 -0.44 -2.74 17.29
C THR A 100 0.58 -2.73 16.16
N GLU A 101 1.26 -3.86 15.94
CA GLU A 101 2.25 -4.02 14.87
C GLU A 101 1.65 -4.04 13.47
N PHE A 102 0.37 -4.40 13.30
CA PHE A 102 -0.29 -4.30 11.99
C PHE A 102 -0.58 -2.83 11.61
N GLY A 103 -0.57 -1.94 12.60
CA GLY A 103 -0.91 -0.54 12.43
C GLY A 103 -2.35 -0.36 11.99
N GLY A 104 -2.56 0.66 11.16
CA GLY A 104 -3.83 0.93 10.53
C GLY A 104 -4.68 1.95 11.27
N VAL A 105 -5.44 2.73 10.50
CA VAL A 105 -6.49 3.60 10.99
C VAL A 105 -7.83 3.01 10.59
N LYS A 106 -8.76 2.92 11.53
CA LYS A 106 -10.11 2.43 11.26
C LYS A 106 -10.88 3.48 10.44
N ASP A 107 -11.41 3.08 9.30
CA ASP A 107 -12.37 3.90 8.56
C ASP A 107 -13.67 4.00 9.39
N ILE A 108 -14.00 5.21 9.81
CA ILE A 108 -15.14 5.51 10.67
C ILE A 108 -16.45 5.17 9.96
N ARG A 109 -16.51 5.26 8.62
CA ARG A 109 -17.76 5.09 7.87
C ARG A 109 -18.05 3.63 7.54
N ASN A 110 -17.06 2.89 7.06
CA ASN A 110 -17.28 1.51 6.59
C ASN A 110 -16.64 0.46 7.49
N ASN A 111 -16.07 0.84 8.64
CA ASN A 111 -15.32 -0.05 9.52
C ASN A 111 -14.15 -0.77 8.80
N GLY A 112 -13.67 -0.20 7.71
CA GLY A 112 -12.56 -0.73 6.92
C GLY A 112 -11.19 -0.39 7.53
N PHE A 113 -10.14 -0.92 6.91
CA PHE A 113 -8.76 -0.73 7.32
C PHE A 113 -8.03 0.23 6.37
N ILE A 114 -7.51 1.34 6.90
CA ILE A 114 -6.62 2.25 6.17
C ILE A 114 -5.18 1.96 6.59
N PRO A 115 -4.31 1.48 5.68
CA PRO A 115 -2.91 1.20 5.99
C PRO A 115 -2.17 2.42 6.50
N THR A 116 -1.15 2.17 7.31
CA THR A 116 -0.26 3.19 7.90
C THR A 116 1.19 2.88 7.54
N GLY A 117 2.11 3.77 7.90
CA GLY A 117 3.54 3.45 7.87
C GLY A 117 3.88 2.18 8.68
N GLU A 118 3.16 1.91 9.79
CA GLU A 118 3.32 0.68 10.57
C GLU A 118 2.88 -0.56 9.78
N THR A 119 1.82 -0.47 8.98
CA THR A 119 1.40 -1.57 8.10
C THR A 119 2.47 -1.89 7.06
N ALA A 120 3.11 -0.86 6.49
CA ALA A 120 4.24 -1.05 5.59
C ALA A 120 5.45 -1.66 6.32
N ALA A 121 5.75 -1.20 7.54
CA ALA A 121 6.84 -1.74 8.35
C ALA A 121 6.61 -3.20 8.74
N PHE A 122 5.37 -3.57 9.08
CA PHE A 122 4.99 -4.94 9.37
C PHE A 122 5.36 -5.87 8.22
N ILE A 123 4.92 -5.53 7.00
CA ILE A 123 5.16 -6.35 5.81
C ILE A 123 6.64 -6.39 5.44
N LEU A 124 7.30 -5.22 5.37
CA LEU A 124 8.63 -5.09 4.78
C LEU A 124 9.78 -5.40 5.74
N ALA A 125 9.61 -5.09 7.03
CA ALA A 125 10.66 -5.21 8.02
C ALA A 125 10.41 -6.33 9.04
N MET A 126 9.15 -6.68 9.29
CA MET A 126 8.77 -7.59 10.39
C MET A 126 9.50 -7.17 11.68
N ASN A 127 10.38 -8.03 12.20
CA ASN A 127 11.16 -7.78 13.43
C ASN A 127 12.59 -7.26 13.16
N ASN A 128 12.94 -6.94 11.91
CA ASN A 128 14.27 -6.42 11.55
C ASN A 128 14.31 -4.89 11.69
N LEU A 129 15.04 -4.41 12.71
CA LEU A 129 15.17 -2.96 12.97
C LEU A 129 15.90 -2.19 11.88
N ALA A 130 16.91 -2.78 11.23
CA ALA A 130 17.62 -2.11 10.14
C ALA A 130 16.68 -1.85 8.96
N SER A 131 15.94 -2.88 8.53
CA SER A 131 14.92 -2.75 7.48
C SER A 131 13.81 -1.77 7.86
N ARG A 132 13.46 -1.69 9.15
CA ARG A 132 12.48 -0.71 9.64
C ARG A 132 13.02 0.72 9.54
N PHE A 133 14.31 0.94 9.77
CA PHE A 133 14.93 2.26 9.61
C PHE A 133 15.06 2.64 8.14
N ASP A 134 15.40 1.68 7.27
CA ASP A 134 15.47 1.91 5.84
C ASP A 134 14.12 2.35 5.24
N LEU A 135 13.00 1.91 5.82
CA LEU A 135 11.66 2.31 5.41
C LEU A 135 11.42 3.82 5.45
N PHE A 136 12.06 4.54 6.39
CA PHE A 136 11.92 5.99 6.48
C PHE A 136 12.38 6.70 5.20
N ASN A 137 13.36 6.13 4.49
CA ASN A 137 13.86 6.69 3.23
C ASN A 137 12.79 6.73 2.13
N LEU A 138 11.78 5.85 2.18
CA LEU A 138 10.66 5.85 1.22
C LEU A 138 9.73 7.06 1.40
N PHE A 139 9.73 7.66 2.58
CA PHE A 139 8.83 8.75 2.96
C PHE A 139 9.55 10.08 3.18
N CYS A 140 10.87 10.13 2.97
CA CYS A 140 11.64 11.35 2.98
C CYS A 140 11.22 12.29 1.83
N GLU A 141 11.39 13.60 2.02
CA GLU A 141 11.10 14.61 1.00
C GLU A 141 11.90 14.40 -0.29
N ASP A 142 13.08 13.79 -0.18
CA ASP A 142 13.94 13.49 -1.32
C ASP A 142 13.51 12.27 -2.15
N HIS A 143 12.64 11.43 -1.61
CA HIS A 143 12.12 10.26 -2.31
C HIS A 143 11.19 10.67 -3.45
N TYR A 144 11.13 9.89 -4.53
CA TYR A 144 10.31 10.25 -5.69
C TYR A 144 8.81 10.25 -5.38
N PHE A 145 8.36 9.47 -4.39
CA PHE A 145 6.99 9.54 -3.88
C PHE A 145 6.63 10.96 -3.42
N SER A 146 7.52 11.59 -2.66
CA SER A 146 7.33 12.95 -2.16
C SER A 146 7.52 13.99 -3.27
N LYS A 147 8.63 13.91 -4.02
CA LYS A 147 8.96 14.88 -5.09
C LYS A 147 7.89 14.98 -6.18
N ARG A 148 7.19 13.88 -6.46
CA ARG A 148 6.14 13.81 -7.48
C ARG A 148 4.73 13.82 -6.89
N ASN A 149 4.59 13.98 -5.57
CA ASN A 149 3.31 13.93 -4.87
C ASN A 149 2.50 12.66 -5.19
N ILE A 150 3.15 11.49 -5.18
CA ILE A 150 2.52 10.19 -5.44
C ILE A 150 1.74 9.74 -4.20
N LEU A 151 2.44 9.64 -3.07
CA LEU A 151 1.89 9.22 -1.79
C LEU A 151 2.71 9.80 -0.66
N HIS A 152 2.12 9.81 0.54
CA HIS A 152 2.78 10.28 1.76
C HIS A 152 2.16 9.62 3.00
N ILE A 153 2.87 9.72 4.13
CA ILE A 153 2.31 9.44 5.44
C ILE A 153 1.64 10.72 5.97
N VAL A 154 0.36 10.65 6.32
CA VAL A 154 -0.35 11.74 7.00
C VAL A 154 0.33 12.00 8.32
N LYS A 155 0.76 13.26 8.52
CA LYS A 155 1.44 13.65 9.75
C LYS A 155 0.57 13.31 10.98
N PRO A 156 1.05 12.44 11.89
CA PRO A 156 0.33 12.11 13.11
C PRO A 156 0.12 13.32 14.01
N LYS A 157 -0.78 13.20 15.00
CA LYS A 157 -0.97 14.26 16.00
C LYS A 157 0.29 14.39 16.87
N SER A 158 0.38 15.50 17.61
CA SER A 158 1.51 15.74 18.51
C SER A 158 1.73 14.54 19.44
N TYR A 159 2.99 14.09 19.54
CA TYR A 159 3.43 12.93 20.35
C TYR A 159 3.02 11.54 19.85
N GLU A 160 2.40 11.41 18.67
CA GLU A 160 2.18 10.10 18.02
C GLU A 160 3.41 9.66 17.20
N PRO A 161 3.72 8.35 17.11
CA PRO A 161 4.83 7.84 16.29
C PRO A 161 4.66 8.17 14.81
N TYR A 162 5.74 8.55 14.12
CA TYR A 162 5.66 8.95 12.70
C TYR A 162 4.94 7.91 11.81
N LEU A 163 5.28 6.63 11.95
CA LEU A 163 4.71 5.55 11.15
C LEU A 163 3.24 5.22 11.48
N SER A 164 2.67 5.73 12.59
CA SER A 164 1.24 5.53 12.87
C SER A 164 0.34 6.38 11.96
N GLY A 165 0.91 7.28 11.16
CA GLY A 165 0.18 8.07 10.18
C GLY A 165 -0.35 7.21 9.03
N ALA A 166 -1.54 7.57 8.54
CA ALA A 166 -2.17 6.90 7.40
C ALA A 166 -1.30 7.04 6.14
N LEU A 167 -1.15 5.95 5.41
CA LEU A 167 -0.48 5.92 4.11
C LEU A 167 -1.49 6.30 3.03
N VAL A 168 -1.32 7.48 2.42
CA VAL A 168 -2.33 8.06 1.52
C VAL A 168 -1.75 8.31 0.14
N LEU A 169 -2.45 7.81 -0.88
CA LEU A 169 -2.19 8.11 -2.28
C LEU A 169 -2.78 9.49 -2.63
N SER A 170 -2.09 10.27 -3.45
CA SER A 170 -2.66 11.51 -3.96
C SER A 170 -3.83 11.24 -4.90
N LEU A 171 -4.81 12.15 -4.92
CA LEU A 171 -5.98 12.02 -5.78
C LEU A 171 -5.62 12.06 -7.27
N GLU A 172 -4.56 12.80 -7.63
CA GLU A 172 -3.99 12.82 -8.97
C GLU A 172 -3.53 11.42 -9.39
N TYR A 173 -2.72 10.76 -8.55
CA TYR A 173 -2.23 9.42 -8.87
C TYR A 173 -3.33 8.37 -8.76
N LEU A 174 -4.31 8.52 -7.85
CA LEU A 174 -5.49 7.65 -7.83
C LEU A 174 -6.21 7.70 -9.17
N SER A 175 -6.47 8.91 -9.68
CA SER A 175 -7.16 9.10 -10.95
C SER A 175 -6.32 8.63 -12.14
N TYR A 176 -5.01 8.89 -12.12
CA TYR A 176 -4.09 8.46 -13.18
C TYR A 176 -4.02 6.94 -13.30
N LEU A 177 -3.83 6.26 -12.17
CA LEU A 177 -3.64 4.81 -12.10
C LEU A 177 -4.93 4.02 -12.35
N THR A 178 -6.10 4.61 -12.09
CA THR A 178 -7.39 3.94 -12.29
C THR A 178 -8.03 4.31 -13.63
N VAL A 179 -8.46 5.56 -13.78
CA VAL A 179 -9.25 6.04 -14.92
C VAL A 179 -8.40 6.64 -16.05
N GLY A 180 -7.12 6.89 -15.81
CA GLY A 180 -6.21 7.44 -16.80
C GLY A 180 -6.36 8.95 -17.03
N LEU A 181 -6.80 9.68 -16.00
CA LEU A 181 -6.91 11.13 -16.04
C LEU A 181 -5.88 11.74 -15.09
N SER A 182 -5.01 12.63 -15.60
CA SER A 182 -3.98 13.31 -14.79
C SER A 182 -4.51 14.54 -14.04
N LYS A 183 -5.80 14.88 -14.20
CA LYS A 183 -6.45 15.97 -13.46
C LYS A 183 -7.80 15.51 -12.95
N PHE A 184 -7.88 15.23 -11.66
CA PHE A 184 -9.16 15.11 -10.98
C PHE A 184 -9.58 16.51 -10.53
N THR A 185 -10.37 17.22 -11.34
CA THR A 185 -11.18 18.31 -10.80
C THR A 185 -12.32 17.67 -10.05
N ALA A 186 -12.23 17.63 -8.71
CA ALA A 186 -13.43 17.46 -7.91
C ALA A 186 -14.39 18.56 -8.37
N VAL A 187 -15.58 18.20 -8.86
CA VAL A 187 -16.63 19.19 -9.04
C VAL A 187 -16.90 19.70 -7.64
N HIS A 188 -16.47 20.93 -7.34
CA HIS A 188 -16.96 21.64 -6.18
C HIS A 188 -18.48 21.73 -6.36
N SER A 189 -19.21 20.86 -5.69
CA SER A 189 -20.62 21.07 -5.43
C SER A 189 -20.68 22.16 -4.39
N ASP A 190 -20.81 23.41 -4.82
CA ASP A 190 -21.30 24.48 -3.97
C ASP A 190 -22.71 24.11 -3.49
N TYR A 191 -22.81 23.56 -2.29
CA TYR A 191 -24.03 23.54 -1.46
C TYR A 191 -23.66 23.52 0.02
#